data_AF-A0A662Q201-F1
#
_entry.id   AF-A0A662Q201-F1
#
_cell.length_a   1.000
_cell.length_b   1.000
_cell.length_c   1.000
_cell.angle_alpha   90.00
_cell.angle_beta   90.00
_cell.angle_gamma   90.00
#
_symmetry.space_group_name_H-M   'P 1'
#
loop_
_entity.id
_entity.type
_entity.pdbx_description
1 polymer ?
#
loop_
_entity_poly.entity_id
_entity_poly.type
_entity_poly.pdbx_seq_one_letter_code
_entity_poly.pdbx_strand_id
1 'polypeptide(L)' 'MGDVRKIRGEEAYRKRVGDYRIEFIIDLEDNTIAILRIVHRKRIYKR' A
#
# COMPACT_ATOMS: atom_id res chain seq x y z
N MET A 1 10.19 -0.14 -14.57
CA MET A 1 10.50 -0.47 -13.15
C MET A 1 9.57 0.34 -12.27
N GLY A 2 8.48 -0.27 -11.82
CA GLY A 2 7.43 0.42 -11.05
C GLY A 2 7.71 0.45 -9.56
N ASP A 3 7.37 1.56 -8.92
CA ASP A 3 7.47 1.79 -7.48
C ASP A 3 6.25 1.23 -6.70
N VAL A 4 5.49 0.34 -7.37
CA VAL A 4 4.41 -0.50 -6.82
C VAL A 4 4.92 -1.94 -6.75
N ARG A 5 4.74 -2.62 -5.61
CA ARG A 5 5.10 -4.03 -5.44
C ARG A 5 3.96 -4.83 -4.83
N LYS A 6 3.67 -6.04 -5.34
CA LYS A 6 2.76 -6.99 -4.69
C LYS A 6 3.33 -7.43 -3.34
N ILE A 7 2.50 -7.51 -2.32
CA ILE A 7 2.88 -8.02 -1.01
C ILE A 7 2.86 -9.55 -1.09
N ARG A 8 3.95 -10.21 -0.66
CA ARG A 8 4.08 -11.66 -0.80
C ARG A 8 3.05 -12.37 0.09
N GLY A 9 2.24 -13.23 -0.52
CA GLY A 9 1.21 -14.01 0.18
C GLY A 9 -0.10 -13.26 0.43
N GLU A 10 -0.25 -12.04 -0.10
CA GLU A 10 -1.43 -11.20 0.04
C GLU A 10 -1.94 -10.78 -1.34
N GLU A 11 -3.25 -10.50 -1.45
CA GLU A 11 -3.85 -9.88 -2.64
C GLU A 11 -3.69 -8.35 -2.65
N ALA A 12 -2.84 -7.83 -1.77
CA ALA A 12 -2.54 -6.40 -1.64
C ALA A 12 -1.23 -6.01 -2.34
N TYR A 13 -1.17 -4.74 -2.71
CA TYR A 13 -0.02 -4.05 -3.28
C TYR A 13 0.46 -2.96 -2.34
N ARG A 14 1.71 -2.56 -2.51
CA ARG A 14 2.33 -1.47 -1.77
C ARG A 14 3.01 -0.48 -2.72
N LYS A 15 2.73 0.81 -2.51
CA LYS A 15 3.42 1.94 -3.12
C LYS A 15 4.23 2.69 -2.07
N ARG A 16 5.46 3.09 -2.42
CA ARG A 16 6.25 4.03 -1.61
C ARG A 16 5.94 5.46 -2.06
N VAL A 17 5.73 6.35 -1.10
CA VAL A 17 5.59 7.80 -1.34
C VAL A 17 6.42 8.52 -0.28
N GLY A 18 7.65 8.89 -0.63
CA GLY A 18 8.62 9.42 0.32
C GLY A 18 8.87 8.47 1.49
N ASP A 19 8.43 8.92 2.69
CA ASP A 19 8.54 8.19 3.95
C ASP A 19 7.30 7.38 4.31
N TYR A 20 6.27 7.38 3.46
CA TYR A 20 5.05 6.61 3.67
C TYR A 20 5.00 5.38 2.76
N ARG A 21 4.29 4.36 3.24
CA ARG A 21 3.87 3.18 2.48
C ARG A 21 2.35 3.20 2.42
N ILE A 22 1.83 3.13 1.21
CA ILE A 22 0.40 2.99 0.93
C ILE A 22 0.18 1.53 0.58
N GLU A 23 -0.66 0.84 1.33
CA GLU A 23 -1.10 -0.50 1.01
C GLU A 23 -2.54 -0.44 0.46
N PHE A 24 -2.77 -1.12 -0.64
CA PHE A 24 -4.02 -1.05 -1.38
C PHE A 24 -4.32 -2.36 -2.12
N ILE A 25 -5.59 -2.58 -2.44
CA ILE A 25 -6.03 -3.65 -3.33
C ILE A 25 -6.58 -3.03 -4.62
N ILE A 26 -6.65 -3.82 -5.68
CA ILE A 26 -7.21 -3.42 -6.96
C ILE A 26 -8.41 -4.32 -7.22
N ASP A 27 -9.58 -3.71 -7.31
CA ASP A 27 -10.77 -4.36 -7.82
C ASP A 27 -10.88 -4.04 -9.31
N LEU A 28 -10.69 -5.07 -10.15
CA LEU A 28 -10.74 -4.92 -11.60
C LEU A 28 -12.16 -4.98 -12.16
N GLU A 29 -13.12 -5.55 -11.41
CA GLU A 29 -14.52 -5.60 -11.83
C GLU A 29 -15.13 -4.21 -11.68
N ASP A 30 -14.89 -3.58 -10.51
CA ASP A 30 -15.41 -2.25 -10.18
C ASP A 30 -14.46 -1.10 -10.57
N ASN A 31 -13.35 -1.38 -11.27
CA ASN A 31 -12.31 -0.42 -11.64
C ASN A 31 -11.85 0.49 -10.47
N THR A 32 -11.73 -0.08 -9.28
CA THR A 32 -11.53 0.65 -8.04
C THR A 32 -10.21 0.27 -7.37
N ILE A 33 -9.53 1.26 -6.79
CA ILE A 33 -8.36 1.05 -5.93
C ILE A 33 -8.77 1.38 -4.50
N ALA A 34 -8.84 0.37 -3.64
CA ALA A 34 -9.18 0.56 -2.24
C ALA A 34 -7.91 0.69 -1.40
N ILE A 35 -7.77 1.82 -0.70
CA ILE A 35 -6.64 2.06 0.20
C ILE A 35 -6.93 1.39 1.54
N LEU A 36 -6.08 0.42 1.91
CA LEU A 36 -6.24 -0.32 3.15
C LEU A 36 -5.62 0.43 4.33
N ARG A 37 -4.41 0.96 4.14
CA ARG A 37 -3.70 1.74 5.16
C ARG A 37 -2.58 2.59 4.57
N ILE A 38 -2.31 3.69 5.24
CA ILE A 38 -1.16 4.57 4.97
C ILE A 38 -0.30 4.59 6.23
N VAL A 39 0.94 4.13 6.13
CA VAL A 39 1.85 3.99 7.28
C VAL A 39 3.16 4.70 7.04
N HIS A 40 3.63 5.44 8.04
CA HIS A 40 4.97 6.05 8.00
C HIS A 40 6.05 4.97 8.23
N ARG A 41 7.14 5.02 7.48
CA ARG A 41 8.23 4.02 7.48
C ARG A 41 8.88 3.88 8.86
N LYS A 42 8.98 5.01 9.56
CA LYS A 42 9.42 5.08 10.96
C LYS A 42 8.14 5.20 11.77
N ARG A 43 7.55 4.10 12.25
CA ARG A 43 6.40 4.12 13.18
C ARG A 43 6.85 4.77 14.51
N ILE A 44 7.08 6.09 14.52
CA ILE A 44 7.61 6.86 15.65
C ILE A 44 6.50 7.18 16.66
N TYR A 45 5.25 7.23 16.22
CA TYR A 45 4.11 7.40 17.12
C TYR A 45 3.44 6.05 17.39
N LYS A 46 3.99 5.31 18.36
CA LYS A 46 3.19 4.44 19.22
C LYS A 46 2.90 5.26 20.48
N ARG A 47 1.69 5.81 20.58
CA ARG A 47 1.07 6.21 21.84
C ARG A 47 -0.09 5.27 22.08
#